data_AF-A0A1D7TWZ4-F1
#
_entry.id   AF-A0A1D7TWZ4-F1
#
_cell.length_a   1.000
_cell.length_b   1.000
_cell.length_c   1.000
_cell.angle_alpha   90.00
_cell.angle_beta   90.00
_cell.angle_gamma   90.00
#
_symmetry.space_group_name_H-M   'P 1'
#
loop_
_entity.id
_entity.type
_entity.pdbx_description
1 polymer ?
#
loop_
_entity_poly.entity_id
_entity_poly.type
_entity_poly.pdbx_seq_one_letter_code
_entity_poly.pdbx_strand_id
1 'polypeptide(L)'
;MTYVPVERAAEFATRLLGIFRELGFDSAPLEGVEAGVISLWDVLENLASPGDPHNPAIAEKYVSGAGLHDLAAKVVAVWDHKLEARSFLAPHIKLLAEAHYTGQNASNPRWDRKDGIAREQGSADKVIELYWACLCILADMSVEIDDPEASSGGRNPDVIATAADGTRWAFALKTLARVPHPATAAKNLMCNIKKACEQIERAECDKGIVVVNLKNVLDHDALRSAGTFANEQAAQCAINAQISQILEPFYANEVVELEHCFAQRGKVAPMVALVAHSTVFMQTPDSFSAFAQVNTMMVATLPTRDEPKPGTFMREACALAEDLNRLVWAIK
;
A
#
# COMPACT_ATOMS: atom_id res chain seq x y z
N MET A 1 19.32 2.27 4.87
CA MET A 1 19.47 1.42 6.07
C MET A 1 18.42 1.94 7.02
N THR A 2 17.36 1.19 7.30
CA THR A 2 16.17 1.85 7.83
C THR A 2 15.42 0.96 8.82
N TYR A 3 16.12 0.67 9.92
CA TYR A 3 15.49 0.50 11.22
C TYR A 3 14.94 1.86 11.65
N VAL A 4 13.70 1.89 12.13
CA VAL A 4 13.11 3.09 12.71
C VAL A 4 13.19 2.89 14.22
N PRO A 5 14.03 3.68 14.92
CA PRO A 5 14.04 3.67 16.38
C PRO A 5 12.63 3.91 16.91
N VAL A 6 12.28 3.25 18.01
CA VAL A 6 10.95 3.38 18.61
C VAL A 6 10.61 4.84 18.92
N GLU A 7 11.63 5.66 19.23
CA GLU A 7 11.52 7.09 19.45
C GLU A 7 11.01 7.84 18.21
N ARG A 8 11.55 7.54 17.02
CA ARG A 8 11.05 8.12 15.76
C ARG A 8 9.65 7.64 15.42
N ALA A 9 9.37 6.37 15.69
CA ALA A 9 8.03 5.84 15.49
C ALA A 9 7.00 6.53 16.40
N ALA A 10 7.38 6.80 17.65
CA ALA A 10 6.58 7.55 18.61
C ALA A 10 6.39 9.03 18.19
N GLU A 11 7.41 9.67 17.61
CA GLU A 11 7.32 11.05 17.09
C GLU A 11 6.29 11.15 15.97
N PHE A 12 6.38 10.30 14.93
CA PHE A 12 5.43 10.30 13.83
C PHE A 12 4.02 9.91 14.27
N ALA A 13 3.92 8.95 15.20
CA ALA A 13 2.64 8.55 15.78
C ALA A 13 1.98 9.73 16.51
N THR A 14 2.73 10.40 17.38
CA THR A 14 2.28 11.58 18.13
C THR A 14 1.87 12.72 17.19
N ARG A 15 2.65 12.94 16.13
CA ARG A 15 2.34 13.98 15.16
C ARG A 15 1.06 13.67 14.38
N LEU A 16 0.87 12.42 13.94
CA LEU A 16 -0.36 11.97 13.27
C LEU A 16 -1.59 12.13 14.16
N LEU A 17 -1.49 11.81 15.47
CA LEU A 17 -2.55 12.12 16.44
C LEU A 17 -2.84 13.63 16.52
N GLY A 18 -1.80 14.47 16.44
CA GLY A 18 -1.96 15.92 16.33
C GLY A 18 -2.72 16.34 15.07
N ILE A 19 -2.45 15.71 13.92
CA ILE A 19 -3.17 15.95 12.67
C ILE A 19 -4.65 15.57 12.81
N PHE A 20 -4.96 14.44 13.47
CA PHE A 20 -6.35 14.08 13.75
C PHE A 20 -7.07 15.13 14.59
N ARG A 21 -6.42 15.69 15.62
CA ARG A 21 -6.97 16.79 16.43
C ARG A 21 -7.15 18.07 15.61
N GLU A 22 -6.20 18.43 14.75
CA GLU A 22 -6.32 19.56 13.80
C GLU A 22 -7.55 19.39 12.88
N LEU A 23 -7.92 18.15 12.56
CA LEU A 23 -9.08 17.80 11.75
C LEU A 23 -10.39 17.66 12.56
N GLY A 24 -10.34 17.87 13.88
CA GLY A 24 -11.50 17.82 14.78
C GLY A 24 -11.77 16.47 15.46
N PHE A 25 -10.79 15.55 15.49
CA PHE A 25 -10.91 14.25 16.15
C PHE A 25 -10.16 14.26 17.49
N ASP A 26 -10.90 14.40 18.59
CA ASP A 26 -10.34 14.54 19.93
C ASP A 26 -10.33 13.25 20.77
N SER A 27 -10.98 12.18 20.30
CA SER A 27 -11.00 10.87 20.94
C SER A 27 -11.24 9.76 19.91
N ALA A 28 -10.82 8.53 20.21
CA ALA A 28 -11.16 7.36 19.38
C ALA A 28 -12.69 7.23 19.22
N PRO A 29 -13.25 7.31 18.00
CA PRO A 29 -14.54 6.68 17.71
C PRO A 29 -14.26 5.16 17.66
N LEU A 30 -14.90 4.23 18.38
CA LEU A 30 -16.31 4.08 18.71
C LEU A 30 -16.49 3.05 19.86
N GLU A 31 -17.51 3.28 20.69
CA GLU A 31 -18.19 2.24 21.47
C GLU A 31 -18.80 1.16 20.55
N GLY A 32 -18.78 -0.11 20.98
CA GLY A 32 -19.49 -1.22 20.31
C GLY A 32 -18.63 -2.22 19.52
N VAL A 33 -17.34 -2.33 19.81
CA VAL A 33 -16.41 -3.23 19.08
C VAL A 33 -16.33 -4.61 19.75
N GLU A 34 -16.56 -5.66 18.94
CA GLU A 34 -16.32 -7.07 19.31
C GLU A 34 -14.85 -7.30 19.70
N ALA A 35 -14.62 -8.21 20.64
CA ALA A 35 -13.29 -8.56 21.12
C ALA A 35 -12.36 -8.97 19.96
N GLY A 36 -11.29 -8.20 19.70
CA GLY A 36 -10.22 -8.57 18.76
C GLY A 36 -9.79 -7.54 17.71
N VAL A 37 -10.36 -6.32 17.71
CA VAL A 37 -9.97 -5.26 16.77
C VAL A 37 -9.15 -4.19 17.49
N ILE A 38 -7.89 -3.99 17.11
CA ILE A 38 -7.01 -2.96 17.68
C ILE A 38 -7.34 -1.63 17.01
N SER A 39 -7.69 -0.59 17.77
CA SER A 39 -7.94 0.74 17.20
C SER A 39 -6.63 1.38 16.75
N LEU A 40 -6.69 2.27 15.75
CA LEU A 40 -5.54 3.05 15.30
C LEU A 40 -4.89 3.83 16.45
N TRP A 41 -5.72 4.35 17.36
CA TRP A 41 -5.32 5.03 18.57
C TRP A 41 -4.55 4.11 19.52
N ASP A 42 -5.04 2.89 19.78
CA ASP A 42 -4.34 1.91 20.63
C ASP A 42 -2.96 1.52 20.08
N VAL A 43 -2.84 1.45 18.75
CA VAL A 43 -1.54 1.19 18.08
C VAL A 43 -0.60 2.37 18.27
N LEU A 44 -1.08 3.61 18.05
CA LEU A 44 -0.28 4.82 18.18
C LEU A 44 0.14 5.08 19.63
N GLU A 45 -0.76 4.86 20.60
CA GLU A 45 -0.48 4.99 22.03
C GLU A 45 0.51 3.92 22.50
N ASN A 46 0.40 2.69 22.00
CA ASN A 46 1.36 1.63 22.32
C ASN A 46 2.74 1.89 21.70
N LEU A 47 2.81 2.44 20.48
CA LEU A 47 4.08 2.89 19.89
C LEU A 47 4.69 4.05 20.68
N ALA A 48 3.87 4.97 21.18
CA ALA A 48 4.32 6.09 22.02
C ALA A 48 4.77 5.66 23.43
N SER A 49 4.37 4.47 23.89
CA SER A 49 4.71 3.90 25.19
C SER A 49 4.80 2.36 25.11
N PRO A 50 5.93 1.83 24.60
CA PRO A 50 6.10 0.41 24.29
C PRO A 50 5.97 -0.49 25.53
N GLY A 51 5.20 -1.57 25.40
CA GLY A 51 5.09 -2.62 26.42
C GLY A 51 6.01 -3.83 26.16
N ASP A 52 5.89 -4.89 26.97
CA ASP A 52 6.71 -6.12 26.85
C ASP A 52 6.48 -6.88 25.52
N PRO A 53 7.47 -6.95 24.61
CA PRO A 53 7.32 -7.60 23.31
C PRO A 53 7.14 -9.13 23.38
N HIS A 54 7.40 -9.76 24.53
CA HIS A 54 7.16 -11.20 24.73
C HIS A 54 5.71 -11.54 25.05
N ASN A 55 4.87 -10.54 25.34
CA ASN A 55 3.44 -10.73 25.48
C ASN A 55 2.78 -10.82 24.08
N PRO A 56 2.10 -11.93 23.73
CA PRO A 56 1.45 -12.09 22.42
C PRO A 56 0.46 -10.95 22.07
N ALA A 57 -0.25 -10.41 23.07
CA ALA A 57 -1.18 -9.29 22.88
C ALA A 57 -0.47 -7.96 22.57
N ILE A 58 0.82 -7.84 22.91
CA ILE A 58 1.66 -6.68 22.60
C ILE A 58 2.39 -6.91 21.26
N ALA A 59 2.78 -8.15 20.94
CA ALA A 59 3.38 -8.50 19.65
C ALA A 59 2.48 -8.12 18.46
N GLU A 60 1.16 -8.35 18.57
CA GLU A 60 0.20 -7.94 17.53
C GLU A 60 0.09 -6.41 17.37
N LYS A 61 0.26 -5.66 18.47
CA LYS A 61 0.34 -4.19 18.44
C LYS A 61 1.63 -3.70 17.80
N TYR A 62 2.77 -4.36 18.04
CA TYR A 62 4.03 -4.04 17.36
C TYR A 62 3.95 -4.30 15.86
N VAL A 63 3.32 -5.39 15.43
CA VAL A 63 3.07 -5.65 14.01
C VAL A 63 2.21 -4.54 13.44
N SER A 64 1.03 -4.29 14.01
CA SER A 64 0.11 -3.26 13.52
C SER A 64 0.78 -1.87 13.50
N GLY A 65 1.61 -1.58 14.51
CA GLY A 65 2.38 -0.36 14.64
C GLY A 65 3.49 -0.20 13.62
N ALA A 66 4.19 -1.27 13.26
CA ALA A 66 5.22 -1.21 12.22
C ALA A 66 4.64 -0.80 10.85
N GLY A 67 3.47 -1.34 10.48
CA GLY A 67 2.76 -0.96 9.26
C GLY A 67 2.21 0.46 9.30
N LEU A 68 1.75 0.90 10.46
CA LEU A 68 1.23 2.25 10.66
C LEU A 68 2.32 3.31 10.65
N HIS A 69 3.47 3.03 11.25
CA HIS A 69 4.60 3.94 11.30
C HIS A 69 4.98 4.45 9.90
N ASP A 70 5.09 3.54 8.92
CA ASP A 70 5.50 3.92 7.57
C ASP A 70 4.49 4.84 6.88
N LEU A 71 3.19 4.60 7.11
CA LEU A 71 2.12 5.47 6.64
C LEU A 71 2.17 6.82 7.37
N ALA A 72 2.33 6.81 8.69
CA ALA A 72 2.40 8.01 9.52
C ALA A 72 3.56 8.90 9.10
N ALA A 73 4.76 8.35 8.88
CA ALA A 73 5.92 9.10 8.43
C ALA A 73 5.66 9.84 7.11
N LYS A 74 5.00 9.18 6.14
CA LYS A 74 4.66 9.76 4.84
C LYS A 74 3.55 10.81 4.94
N VAL A 75 2.49 10.53 5.69
CA VAL A 75 1.40 11.49 5.93
C VAL A 75 1.94 12.73 6.63
N VAL A 76 2.75 12.56 7.68
CA VAL A 76 3.36 13.68 8.42
C VAL A 76 4.28 14.49 7.53
N ALA A 77 5.17 13.84 6.77
CA ALA A 77 6.09 14.53 5.88
C ALA A 77 5.34 15.40 4.84
N VAL A 78 4.25 14.88 4.28
CA VAL A 78 3.41 15.64 3.35
C VAL A 78 2.61 16.72 4.06
N TRP A 79 1.94 16.40 5.16
CA TRP A 79 1.10 17.34 5.90
C TRP A 79 1.87 18.55 6.40
N ASP A 80 3.08 18.35 6.92
CA ASP A 80 3.87 19.42 7.53
C ASP A 80 4.66 20.24 6.50
N HIS A 81 4.99 19.68 5.34
CA HIS A 81 5.86 20.36 4.35
C HIS A 81 5.16 20.73 3.03
N LYS A 82 3.94 20.26 2.77
CA LYS A 82 3.19 20.51 1.52
C LYS A 82 1.77 21.00 1.87
N LEU A 83 1.66 22.26 2.28
CA LEU A 83 0.42 22.85 2.79
C LEU A 83 -0.73 22.80 1.76
N GLU A 84 -0.40 22.94 0.48
CA GLU A 84 -1.31 22.83 -0.65
C GLU A 84 -1.96 21.44 -0.75
N ALA A 85 -1.34 20.40 -0.19
CA ALA A 85 -1.88 19.04 -0.22
C ALA A 85 -2.95 18.77 0.84
N ARG A 86 -3.01 19.60 1.89
CA ARG A 86 -3.85 19.32 3.07
C ARG A 86 -5.33 19.22 2.75
N SER A 87 -5.84 20.06 1.85
CA SER A 87 -7.28 20.13 1.56
C SER A 87 -7.83 18.85 0.94
N PHE A 88 -7.07 18.19 0.06
CA PHE A 88 -7.50 16.95 -0.59
C PHE A 88 -7.05 15.69 0.14
N LEU A 89 -6.02 15.77 1.00
CA LEU A 89 -5.66 14.64 1.87
C LEU A 89 -6.58 14.52 3.09
N ALA A 90 -7.11 15.64 3.58
CA ALA A 90 -7.94 15.65 4.78
C ALA A 90 -9.08 14.61 4.74
N PRO A 91 -9.92 14.49 3.69
CA PRO A 91 -10.98 13.47 3.64
C PRO A 91 -10.45 12.04 3.83
N HIS A 92 -9.32 11.69 3.22
CA HIS A 92 -8.71 10.36 3.37
C HIS A 92 -8.14 10.13 4.77
N ILE A 93 -7.53 11.15 5.36
CA ILE A 93 -6.99 11.09 6.73
C ILE A 93 -8.13 10.96 7.75
N LYS A 94 -9.28 11.61 7.52
CA LYS A 94 -10.47 11.45 8.37
C LYS A 94 -10.98 10.02 8.38
N LEU A 95 -11.05 9.38 7.21
CA LEU A 95 -11.45 7.97 7.13
C LEU A 95 -10.51 7.05 7.90
N LEU A 96 -9.21 7.36 7.98
CA LEU A 96 -8.31 6.59 8.85
C LEU A 96 -8.67 6.74 10.33
N ALA A 97 -9.06 7.95 10.75
CA ALA A 97 -9.42 8.23 12.14
C ALA A 97 -10.75 7.56 12.54
N GLU A 98 -11.66 7.36 11.60
CA GLU A 98 -13.00 6.80 11.81
C GLU A 98 -13.08 5.28 11.55
N ALA A 99 -12.14 4.70 10.80
CA ALA A 99 -12.19 3.30 10.39
C ALA A 99 -11.52 2.33 11.38
N HIS A 100 -12.00 1.08 11.34
CA HIS A 100 -11.22 -0.06 11.81
C HIS A 100 -9.95 -0.18 10.95
N TYR A 101 -8.80 0.21 11.51
CA TYR A 101 -7.53 0.15 10.80
C TYR A 101 -7.06 -1.30 10.69
N THR A 102 -6.93 -1.80 9.46
CA THR A 102 -6.08 -2.94 9.17
C THR A 102 -4.95 -2.46 8.28
N GLY A 103 -3.73 -2.50 8.80
CA GLY A 103 -2.54 -2.02 8.10
C GLY A 103 -2.28 -2.70 6.76
N GLN A 104 -1.33 -2.15 6.01
CA GLN A 104 -0.89 -2.74 4.74
C GLN A 104 -0.07 -4.02 4.93
N ASN A 105 0.37 -4.28 6.17
CA ASN A 105 1.18 -5.42 6.59
C ASN A 105 0.37 -6.58 7.18
N ALA A 106 -0.95 -6.56 7.02
CA ALA A 106 -1.84 -7.62 7.47
C ALA A 106 -2.94 -7.84 6.44
N SER A 107 -3.37 -9.10 6.36
CA SER A 107 -4.52 -9.49 5.57
C SER A 107 -5.82 -9.03 6.25
N ASN A 108 -6.79 -8.56 5.47
CA ASN A 108 -8.16 -8.36 5.92
C ASN A 108 -9.14 -9.19 5.08
N PRO A 109 -10.17 -9.78 5.70
CA PRO A 109 -11.25 -10.38 4.93
C PRO A 109 -11.95 -9.28 4.13
N ARG A 110 -11.83 -9.35 2.80
CA ARG A 110 -12.43 -8.36 1.87
C ARG A 110 -13.95 -8.22 2.04
N TRP A 111 -14.59 -9.25 2.59
CA TRP A 111 -16.02 -9.27 2.87
C TRP A 111 -16.25 -9.52 4.36
N ASP A 112 -16.89 -8.58 5.06
CA ASP A 112 -17.53 -8.88 6.33
C ASP A 112 -18.89 -9.52 6.08
N ARG A 113 -19.41 -10.28 7.05
CA ARG A 113 -20.82 -10.70 7.07
C ARG A 113 -21.49 -10.05 8.26
N LYS A 114 -21.92 -8.80 8.11
CA LYS A 114 -22.83 -8.19 9.09
C LYS A 114 -24.27 -8.57 8.76
N ASP A 115 -24.98 -9.15 9.73
CA ASP A 115 -26.37 -9.60 9.59
C ASP A 115 -26.61 -10.63 8.46
N GLY A 116 -25.60 -11.44 8.14
CA GLY A 116 -25.67 -12.44 7.05
C GLY A 116 -25.54 -11.87 5.64
N ILE A 117 -25.37 -10.55 5.50
CA ILE A 117 -25.12 -9.88 4.22
C ILE A 117 -23.63 -9.66 4.09
N ALA A 118 -23.03 -10.18 3.02
CA ALA A 118 -21.64 -9.89 2.74
C ALA A 118 -21.51 -8.40 2.38
N ARG A 119 -20.62 -7.63 3.02
CA ARG A 119 -20.25 -6.26 2.59
C ARG A 119 -18.76 -6.15 2.33
N GLU A 120 -18.40 -5.46 1.24
CA GLU A 120 -17.00 -5.18 0.91
C GLU A 120 -16.42 -4.16 1.91
N GLN A 121 -15.30 -4.49 2.56
CA GLN A 121 -14.61 -3.55 3.45
C GLN A 121 -13.87 -2.48 2.63
N GLY A 122 -14.49 -1.33 2.41
CA GLY A 122 -13.91 -0.23 1.62
C GLY A 122 -12.74 0.50 2.27
N SER A 123 -12.63 0.53 3.60
CA SER A 123 -11.67 1.39 4.33
C SER A 123 -10.20 0.97 4.15
N ALA A 124 -9.91 -0.33 4.05
CA ALA A 124 -8.54 -0.83 3.90
C ALA A 124 -7.94 -0.55 2.52
N ASP A 125 -8.78 -0.45 1.49
CA ASP A 125 -8.38 -0.07 0.13
C ASP A 125 -8.07 1.44 0.06
N LYS A 126 -8.72 2.27 0.88
CA LYS A 126 -8.42 3.71 0.98
C LYS A 126 -7.05 4.02 1.60
N VAL A 127 -6.51 3.12 2.42
CA VAL A 127 -5.18 3.28 3.01
C VAL A 127 -4.09 3.27 1.92
N ILE A 128 -4.19 2.40 0.90
CA ILE A 128 -3.18 2.34 -0.16
C ILE A 128 -3.29 3.54 -1.11
N GLU A 129 -4.50 4.07 -1.33
CA GLU A 129 -4.71 5.32 -2.10
C GLU A 129 -4.00 6.50 -1.44
N LEU A 130 -4.22 6.69 -0.13
CA LEU A 130 -3.53 7.74 0.63
C LEU A 130 -2.00 7.54 0.64
N TYR A 131 -1.55 6.30 0.84
CA TYR A 131 -0.13 5.96 0.82
C TYR A 131 0.52 6.35 -0.51
N TRP A 132 -0.11 5.96 -1.62
CA TRP A 132 0.40 6.22 -2.96
C TRP A 132 0.37 7.70 -3.32
N ALA A 133 -0.70 8.42 -2.97
CA ALA A 133 -0.78 9.87 -3.13
C ALA A 133 0.36 10.59 -2.38
N CYS A 134 0.67 10.16 -1.15
CA CYS A 134 1.81 10.70 -0.42
C CYS A 134 3.13 10.47 -1.17
N LEU A 135 3.36 9.27 -1.73
CA LEU A 135 4.57 9.00 -2.52
C LEU A 135 4.68 9.93 -3.74
N CYS A 136 3.58 10.15 -4.47
CA CYS A 136 3.58 11.06 -5.61
C CYS A 136 3.89 12.51 -5.19
N ILE A 137 3.32 12.99 -4.09
CA ILE A 137 3.58 14.35 -3.58
C ILE A 137 5.04 14.49 -3.12
N LEU A 138 5.59 13.45 -2.49
CA LEU A 138 7.00 13.40 -2.08
C LEU A 138 7.96 13.29 -3.28
N ALA A 139 7.46 12.87 -4.44
CA ALA A 139 8.15 12.93 -5.73
C ALA A 139 8.00 14.30 -6.42
N ASP A 140 7.51 15.31 -5.70
CA ASP A 140 7.21 16.65 -6.21
C ASP A 140 6.19 16.67 -7.37
N MET A 141 5.26 15.70 -7.38
CA MET A 141 4.14 15.70 -8.31
C MET A 141 2.91 16.37 -7.69
N SER A 142 2.13 17.08 -8.50
CA SER A 142 0.81 17.60 -8.07
C SER A 142 -0.23 16.48 -8.15
N VAL A 143 -1.00 16.26 -7.10
CA VAL A 143 -1.91 15.09 -7.00
C VAL A 143 -3.39 15.48 -6.96
N GLU A 144 -4.18 14.71 -7.69
CA GLU A 144 -5.63 14.60 -7.60
C GLU A 144 -5.95 13.17 -7.10
N ILE A 145 -6.79 13.03 -6.06
CA ILE A 145 -7.18 11.74 -5.48
C ILE A 145 -8.71 11.60 -5.54
N ASP A 146 -9.22 10.39 -5.84
CA ASP A 146 -10.68 10.16 -5.89
C ASP A 146 -11.27 10.38 -4.50
N ASP A 147 -12.35 11.17 -4.41
CA ASP A 147 -13.00 11.45 -3.14
C ASP A 147 -13.43 10.13 -2.47
N PRO A 148 -13.06 9.90 -1.20
CA PRO A 148 -13.24 8.59 -0.63
C PRO A 148 -14.66 8.34 -0.10
N GLU A 149 -15.49 9.38 0.01
CA GLU A 149 -16.91 9.30 0.39
C GLU A 149 -17.83 9.40 -0.85
N ALA A 150 -17.54 10.34 -1.74
CA ALA A 150 -18.23 10.57 -3.01
C ALA A 150 -17.45 9.99 -4.19
N SER A 151 -17.00 8.74 -4.06
CA SER A 151 -16.22 8.07 -5.11
C SER A 151 -16.88 8.22 -6.46
N SER A 152 -16.07 8.39 -7.50
CA SER A 152 -16.50 8.51 -8.90
C SER A 152 -17.38 7.34 -9.41
N GLY A 153 -17.60 6.31 -8.58
CA GLY A 153 -18.28 5.07 -8.96
C GLY A 153 -17.35 4.18 -9.79
N GLY A 154 -16.03 4.29 -9.54
CA GLY A 154 -15.00 3.61 -10.29
C GLY A 154 -14.78 4.16 -11.70
N ARG A 155 -15.18 5.41 -11.97
CA ARG A 155 -14.98 6.07 -13.27
C ARG A 155 -13.61 6.70 -13.43
N ASN A 156 -12.99 7.12 -12.33
CA ASN A 156 -11.65 7.68 -12.31
C ASN A 156 -10.63 6.68 -11.73
N PRO A 157 -9.35 6.80 -12.12
CA PRO A 157 -8.24 6.20 -11.40
C PRO A 157 -8.20 6.71 -9.97
N ASP A 158 -7.66 5.91 -9.06
CA ASP A 158 -7.66 6.23 -7.64
C ASP A 158 -6.72 7.41 -7.33
N VAL A 159 -5.63 7.58 -8.09
CA VAL A 159 -4.71 8.72 -8.01
C VAL A 159 -4.35 9.21 -9.42
N ILE A 160 -4.40 10.52 -9.67
CA ILE A 160 -3.79 11.17 -10.85
C ILE A 160 -2.72 12.13 -10.36
N ALA A 161 -1.51 12.01 -10.88
CA ALA A 161 -0.39 12.86 -10.49
C ALA A 161 0.22 13.54 -11.73
N THR A 162 0.45 14.85 -11.65
CA THR A 162 1.07 15.65 -12.71
C THR A 162 2.54 15.85 -12.39
N ALA A 163 3.42 15.34 -13.25
CA ALA A 163 4.86 15.51 -13.15
C ALA A 163 5.29 16.94 -13.52
N ALA A 164 6.55 17.29 -13.20
CA ALA A 164 7.10 18.63 -13.48
C ALA A 164 7.11 19.01 -14.97
N ASP A 165 7.15 18.02 -15.87
CA ASP A 165 7.06 18.22 -17.32
C ASP A 165 5.62 18.38 -17.83
N GLY A 166 4.63 18.35 -16.93
CA GLY A 166 3.20 18.45 -17.24
C GLY A 166 2.52 17.12 -17.54
N THR A 167 3.26 15.99 -17.59
CA THR A 167 2.68 14.68 -17.85
C THR A 167 1.74 14.26 -16.72
N ARG A 168 0.48 13.99 -17.06
CA ARG A 168 -0.55 13.47 -16.14
C ARG A 168 -0.49 11.94 -16.12
N TRP A 169 -0.05 11.38 -14.99
CA TRP A 169 0.02 9.96 -14.72
C TRP A 169 -1.18 9.50 -13.89
N ALA A 170 -1.95 8.56 -14.41
CA ALA A 170 -3.00 7.87 -13.68
C ALA A 170 -2.48 6.60 -13.01
N PHE A 171 -2.88 6.37 -11.77
CA PHE A 171 -2.61 5.15 -11.03
C PHE A 171 -3.94 4.52 -10.62
N ALA A 172 -4.21 3.34 -11.16
CA ALA A 172 -5.35 2.54 -10.74
C ALA A 172 -4.86 1.47 -9.76
N LEU A 173 -5.25 1.62 -8.51
CA LEU A 173 -4.87 0.80 -7.37
C LEU A 173 -5.91 -0.31 -7.17
N LYS A 174 -5.42 -1.54 -7.00
CA LYS A 174 -6.27 -2.70 -6.76
C LYS A 174 -5.69 -3.56 -5.67
N THR A 175 -6.45 -3.82 -4.62
CA THR A 175 -6.09 -4.81 -3.60
C THR A 175 -6.50 -6.20 -4.06
N LEU A 176 -5.50 -7.08 -4.24
CA LEU A 176 -5.74 -8.45 -4.68
C LEU A 176 -6.34 -9.26 -3.54
N ALA A 177 -7.55 -9.79 -3.71
CA ALA A 177 -8.20 -10.61 -2.68
C ALA A 177 -7.59 -12.02 -2.60
N ARG A 178 -7.53 -12.56 -1.38
CA ARG A 178 -7.20 -13.98 -1.17
C ARG A 178 -8.28 -14.87 -1.76
N VAL A 179 -7.87 -15.84 -2.57
CA VAL A 179 -8.76 -16.88 -3.11
C VAL A 179 -8.12 -18.26 -2.92
N PRO A 180 -8.92 -19.32 -2.73
CA PRO A 180 -8.42 -20.61 -2.25
C PRO A 180 -7.61 -21.43 -3.28
N HIS A 181 -7.69 -21.09 -4.57
CA HIS A 181 -7.06 -21.88 -5.64
C HIS A 181 -6.15 -21.02 -6.54
N PRO A 182 -4.93 -21.50 -6.89
CA PRO A 182 -3.98 -20.74 -7.72
C PRO A 182 -4.53 -20.31 -9.09
N ALA A 183 -5.26 -21.18 -9.78
CA ALA A 183 -5.88 -20.84 -11.07
C ALA A 183 -6.92 -19.71 -10.91
N THR A 184 -7.67 -19.70 -9.81
CA THR A 184 -8.59 -18.62 -9.48
C THR A 184 -7.85 -17.34 -9.08
N ALA A 185 -6.68 -17.45 -8.42
CA ALA A 185 -5.84 -16.31 -8.04
C ALA A 185 -5.26 -15.60 -9.26
N ALA A 186 -4.75 -16.37 -10.23
CA ALA A 186 -4.26 -15.86 -11.51
C ALA A 186 -5.36 -15.10 -12.27
N LYS A 187 -6.56 -15.70 -12.38
CA LYS A 187 -7.74 -15.04 -12.97
C LYS A 187 -8.16 -13.78 -12.22
N ASN A 188 -8.13 -13.82 -10.89
CA ASN A 188 -8.46 -12.67 -10.06
C ASN A 188 -7.49 -11.50 -10.34
N LEU A 189 -6.19 -11.77 -10.42
CA LEU A 189 -5.18 -10.78 -10.78
C LEU A 189 -5.44 -10.20 -12.19
N MET A 190 -5.65 -11.05 -13.19
CA MET A 190 -5.99 -10.62 -14.55
C MET A 190 -7.23 -9.71 -14.57
N CYS A 191 -8.31 -10.09 -13.88
CA CYS A 191 -9.54 -9.30 -13.81
C CYS A 191 -9.31 -7.92 -13.16
N ASN A 192 -8.49 -7.84 -12.11
CA ASN A 192 -8.13 -6.56 -11.50
C ASN A 192 -7.33 -5.68 -12.46
N ILE A 193 -6.38 -6.25 -13.20
CA ILE A 193 -5.61 -5.53 -14.23
C ILE A 193 -6.53 -5.01 -15.32
N LYS A 194 -7.41 -5.85 -15.91
CA LYS A 194 -8.36 -5.42 -16.95
C LYS A 194 -9.24 -4.25 -16.49
N LYS A 195 -9.78 -4.32 -15.27
CA LYS A 195 -10.58 -3.23 -14.68
C LYS A 195 -9.76 -1.96 -14.48
N ALA A 196 -8.55 -2.08 -13.95
CA ALA A 196 -7.65 -0.94 -13.77
C ALA A 196 -7.31 -0.25 -15.11
N CYS A 197 -7.03 -1.05 -16.15
CA CYS A 197 -6.79 -0.53 -17.49
C CYS A 197 -8.02 0.22 -18.05
N GLU A 198 -9.24 -0.28 -17.81
CA GLU A 198 -10.48 0.42 -18.21
C GLU A 198 -10.68 1.74 -17.47
N GLN A 199 -10.31 1.84 -16.19
CA GLN A 199 -10.38 3.08 -15.43
C GLN A 199 -9.41 4.13 -15.97
N ILE A 200 -8.16 3.73 -16.22
CA ILE A 200 -7.13 4.62 -16.78
C ILE A 200 -7.51 5.12 -18.17
N GLU A 201 -8.01 4.24 -19.04
CA GLU A 201 -8.31 4.63 -20.43
C GLU A 201 -9.39 5.72 -20.51
N ARG A 202 -10.36 5.67 -19.60
CA ARG A 202 -11.46 6.65 -19.48
C ARG A 202 -11.03 7.97 -18.84
N ALA A 203 -9.91 8.00 -18.13
CA ALA A 203 -9.45 9.15 -17.38
C ALA A 203 -8.86 10.25 -18.28
N GLU A 204 -8.93 11.49 -17.81
CA GLU A 204 -8.21 12.61 -18.39
C GLU A 204 -6.74 12.62 -17.91
N CYS A 205 -5.95 11.74 -18.51
CA CYS A 205 -4.51 11.58 -18.26
C CYS A 205 -3.76 11.22 -19.55
N ASP A 206 -2.45 11.38 -19.53
CA ASP A 206 -1.56 11.06 -20.66
C ASP A 206 -1.10 9.60 -20.60
N LYS A 207 -0.74 9.16 -19.39
CA LYS A 207 -0.09 7.88 -19.12
C LYS A 207 -0.64 7.25 -17.86
N GLY A 208 -0.44 5.96 -17.69
CA GLY A 208 -1.06 5.22 -16.61
C GLY A 208 -0.33 3.94 -16.23
N ILE A 209 -0.36 3.65 -14.93
CA ILE A 209 0.25 2.48 -14.31
C ILE A 209 -0.81 1.74 -13.49
N VAL A 210 -0.90 0.43 -13.69
CA VAL A 210 -1.70 -0.43 -12.81
C VAL A 210 -0.88 -0.76 -11.57
N VAL A 211 -1.43 -0.48 -10.39
CA VAL A 211 -0.82 -0.77 -9.10
C VAL A 211 -1.65 -1.85 -8.40
N VAL A 212 -1.00 -2.94 -8.02
CA VAL A 212 -1.66 -4.06 -7.33
C VAL A 212 -1.06 -4.21 -5.94
N ASN A 213 -1.90 -3.99 -4.93
CA ASN A 213 -1.57 -4.21 -3.54
C ASN A 213 -1.76 -5.68 -3.15
N LEU A 214 -0.72 -6.29 -2.58
CA LEU A 214 -0.65 -7.72 -2.29
C LEU A 214 -0.94 -8.08 -0.82
N LYS A 215 -1.32 -7.13 0.03
CA LYS A 215 -1.55 -7.35 1.48
C LYS A 215 -2.43 -8.56 1.86
N ASN A 216 -3.38 -8.96 1.00
CA ASN A 216 -4.29 -10.06 1.31
C ASN A 216 -3.81 -11.42 0.77
N VAL A 217 -2.80 -11.43 -0.10
CA VAL A 217 -2.27 -12.67 -0.71
C VAL A 217 -0.88 -13.03 -0.21
N LEU A 218 -0.16 -12.11 0.40
CA LEU A 218 1.09 -12.39 1.10
C LEU A 218 0.84 -13.30 2.31
N ASP A 219 1.74 -14.25 2.52
CA ASP A 219 1.78 -15.07 3.72
C ASP A 219 2.63 -14.36 4.78
N HIS A 220 2.00 -13.40 5.48
CA HIS A 220 2.63 -12.63 6.55
C HIS A 220 3.07 -13.53 7.72
N ASP A 221 2.33 -14.60 8.00
CA ASP A 221 2.67 -15.55 9.07
C ASP A 221 3.96 -16.29 8.73
N ALA A 222 4.09 -16.81 7.51
CA ALA A 222 5.32 -17.44 7.07
C ALA A 222 6.52 -16.48 7.13
N LEU A 223 6.34 -15.21 6.74
CA LEU A 223 7.40 -14.20 6.82
C LEU A 223 7.80 -13.89 8.26
N ARG A 224 6.85 -13.78 9.18
CA ARG A 224 7.11 -13.55 10.61
C ARG A 224 7.76 -14.77 11.27
N SER A 225 7.41 -15.97 10.82
CA SER A 225 7.88 -17.25 11.38
C SER A 225 9.21 -17.73 10.78
N ALA A 226 9.75 -17.04 9.76
CA ALA A 226 10.96 -17.42 9.05
C ALA A 226 12.26 -17.29 9.89
N GLY A 227 12.15 -16.84 11.14
CA GLY A 227 13.29 -16.54 12.01
C GLY A 227 13.71 -15.07 11.89
N THR A 228 14.97 -14.79 12.24
CA THR A 228 15.52 -13.42 12.16
C THR A 228 16.20 -13.19 10.82
N PHE A 229 15.73 -12.22 10.05
CA PHE A 229 16.43 -11.78 8.84
C PHE A 229 17.69 -10.99 9.19
N ALA A 230 18.79 -11.24 8.47
CA ALA A 230 20.06 -10.57 8.71
C ALA A 230 20.02 -9.06 8.39
N ASN A 231 19.18 -8.67 7.42
CA ASN A 231 19.01 -7.28 7.00
C ASN A 231 17.75 -7.11 6.13
N GLU A 232 17.45 -5.86 5.79
CA GLU A 232 16.29 -5.44 5.00
C GLU A 232 16.29 -6.09 3.60
N GLN A 233 17.47 -6.22 2.97
CA GLN A 233 17.61 -6.85 1.65
C GLN A 233 17.21 -8.34 1.70
N ALA A 234 17.62 -9.07 2.74
CA ALA A 234 17.25 -10.48 2.91
C ALA A 234 15.73 -10.65 3.09
N ALA A 235 15.10 -9.77 3.87
CA ALA A 235 13.65 -9.75 4.04
C ALA A 235 12.92 -9.42 2.73
N GLN A 236 13.39 -8.42 1.98
CA GLN A 236 12.84 -8.09 0.65
C GLN A 236 12.94 -9.28 -0.32
N CYS A 237 14.07 -9.99 -0.34
CA CYS A 237 14.23 -11.18 -1.17
C CYS A 237 13.18 -12.25 -0.82
N ALA A 238 12.86 -12.45 0.46
CA ALA A 238 11.83 -13.39 0.89
C ALA A 238 10.41 -12.94 0.47
N ILE A 239 10.11 -11.64 0.57
CA ILE A 239 8.83 -11.10 0.09
C ILE A 239 8.73 -11.25 -1.44
N ASN A 240 9.76 -10.84 -2.19
CA ASN A 240 9.81 -10.96 -3.65
C ASN A 240 9.71 -12.41 -4.13
N ALA A 241 10.21 -13.38 -3.35
CA ALA A 241 10.01 -14.80 -3.61
C ALA A 241 8.52 -15.20 -3.54
N GLN A 242 7.77 -14.73 -2.53
CA GLN A 242 6.32 -14.95 -2.48
C GLN A 242 5.59 -14.26 -3.65
N ILE A 243 5.98 -13.03 -4.01
CA ILE A 243 5.39 -12.34 -5.17
C ILE A 243 5.64 -13.15 -6.44
N SER A 244 6.84 -13.70 -6.61
CA SER A 244 7.18 -14.55 -7.77
C SER A 244 6.30 -15.81 -7.83
N GLN A 245 6.02 -16.44 -6.69
CA GLN A 245 5.10 -17.59 -6.60
C GLN A 245 3.65 -17.21 -6.96
N ILE A 246 3.22 -16.00 -6.61
CA ILE A 246 1.89 -15.47 -6.98
C ILE A 246 1.81 -15.25 -8.51
N LEU A 247 2.89 -14.77 -9.13
CA LEU A 247 2.92 -14.47 -10.56
C LEU A 247 3.11 -15.69 -11.46
N GLU A 248 3.75 -16.75 -10.98
CA GLU A 248 4.01 -17.95 -11.77
C GLU A 248 2.76 -18.55 -12.46
N PRO A 249 1.64 -18.84 -11.75
CA PRO A 249 0.44 -19.34 -12.40
C PRO A 249 -0.22 -18.31 -13.33
N PHE A 250 0.00 -17.01 -13.10
CA PHE A 250 -0.52 -15.94 -13.94
C PHE A 250 0.22 -15.86 -15.29
N TYR A 251 1.56 -15.92 -15.29
CA TYR A 251 2.34 -15.99 -16.53
C TYR A 251 2.08 -17.28 -17.30
N ALA A 252 1.86 -18.40 -16.60
CA ALA A 252 1.63 -19.68 -17.26
C ALA A 252 0.28 -19.76 -18.00
N ASN A 253 -0.76 -19.08 -17.49
CA ASN A 253 -2.14 -19.35 -17.92
C ASN A 253 -2.93 -18.12 -18.41
N GLU A 254 -2.64 -16.91 -17.93
CA GLU A 254 -3.57 -15.77 -18.08
C GLU A 254 -2.95 -14.57 -18.82
N VAL A 255 -1.62 -14.45 -18.86
CA VAL A 255 -0.94 -13.24 -19.35
C VAL A 255 -1.19 -12.94 -20.84
N VAL A 256 -1.38 -13.97 -21.66
CA VAL A 256 -1.62 -13.82 -23.11
C VAL A 256 -2.89 -13.01 -23.39
N GLU A 257 -3.92 -13.13 -22.55
CA GLU A 257 -5.14 -12.33 -22.72
C GLU A 257 -4.93 -10.83 -22.48
N LEU A 258 -3.87 -10.46 -21.75
CA LEU A 258 -3.56 -9.05 -21.48
C LEU A 258 -2.82 -8.37 -22.62
N GLU A 259 -2.22 -9.13 -23.56
CA GLU A 259 -1.60 -8.56 -24.77
C GLU A 259 -2.59 -7.68 -25.52
N HIS A 260 -3.78 -8.22 -25.75
CA HIS A 260 -4.85 -7.49 -26.42
C HIS A 260 -5.35 -6.31 -25.57
N CYS A 261 -5.37 -6.48 -24.24
CA CYS A 261 -5.78 -5.43 -23.31
C CYS A 261 -4.90 -4.19 -23.42
N PHE A 262 -3.57 -4.37 -23.41
CA PHE A 262 -2.61 -3.26 -23.51
C PHE A 262 -2.50 -2.73 -24.94
N ALA A 263 -2.54 -3.58 -25.97
CA ALA A 263 -2.47 -3.14 -27.36
C ALA A 263 -3.62 -2.20 -27.76
N GLN A 264 -4.79 -2.33 -27.11
CA GLN A 264 -5.95 -1.48 -27.37
C GLN A 264 -6.01 -0.21 -26.51
N ARG A 265 -5.14 -0.08 -25.49
CA ARG A 265 -5.21 1.00 -24.49
C ARG A 265 -3.94 1.81 -24.51
N GLY A 266 -3.97 2.93 -25.23
CA GLY A 266 -2.80 3.75 -25.49
C GLY A 266 -2.23 4.44 -24.24
N LYS A 267 -3.04 4.57 -23.17
CA LYS A 267 -2.63 5.27 -21.95
C LYS A 267 -1.99 4.35 -20.91
N VAL A 268 -2.12 3.02 -21.01
CA VAL A 268 -1.68 2.10 -19.96
C VAL A 268 -0.35 1.45 -20.31
N ALA A 269 0.65 1.58 -19.44
CA ALA A 269 1.91 0.90 -19.63
C ALA A 269 1.70 -0.62 -19.51
N PRO A 270 2.33 -1.45 -20.37
CA PRO A 270 2.24 -2.91 -20.30
C PRO A 270 3.11 -3.46 -19.15
N MET A 271 2.81 -3.01 -17.94
CA MET A 271 3.47 -3.39 -16.70
C MET A 271 2.50 -3.27 -15.52
N VAL A 272 2.81 -3.97 -14.43
CA VAL A 272 2.08 -3.86 -13.16
C VAL A 272 3.06 -3.63 -12.02
N ALA A 273 2.77 -2.63 -11.20
CA ALA A 273 3.51 -2.33 -9.97
C ALA A 273 2.89 -3.15 -8.83
N LEU A 274 3.62 -4.14 -8.33
CA LEU A 274 3.17 -5.04 -7.26
C LEU A 274 3.71 -4.55 -5.93
N VAL A 275 2.82 -4.00 -5.11
CA VAL A 275 3.15 -3.39 -3.83
C VAL A 275 2.89 -4.37 -2.70
N ALA A 276 3.89 -4.57 -1.86
CA ALA A 276 3.86 -5.51 -0.76
C ALA A 276 4.46 -4.90 0.50
N HIS A 277 3.77 -5.04 1.62
CA HIS A 277 4.13 -4.48 2.91
C HIS A 277 4.07 -5.63 3.90
N SER A 278 5.10 -5.85 4.70
CA SER A 278 5.06 -6.89 5.73
C SER A 278 5.91 -6.51 6.92
N THR A 279 5.55 -7.02 8.09
CA THR A 279 6.40 -6.90 9.28
C THR A 279 7.16 -8.20 9.47
N VAL A 280 8.48 -8.10 9.66
CA VAL A 280 9.36 -9.24 9.85
C VAL A 280 10.24 -9.02 11.07
N PHE A 281 10.83 -10.09 11.59
CA PHE A 281 11.84 -9.99 12.65
C PHE A 281 13.23 -9.87 12.03
N MET A 282 13.98 -8.82 12.36
CA MET A 282 15.22 -8.46 11.68
C MET A 282 16.32 -8.06 12.66
N GLN A 283 17.57 -8.39 12.35
CA GLN A 283 18.74 -7.89 13.08
C GLN A 283 18.94 -6.40 12.80
N THR A 284 19.11 -5.62 13.86
CA THR A 284 19.45 -4.20 13.80
C THR A 284 20.96 -4.02 13.70
N PRO A 285 21.44 -2.85 13.22
CA PRO A 285 22.87 -2.53 13.19
C PRO A 285 23.54 -2.63 14.57
N ASP A 286 22.80 -2.36 15.64
CA ASP A 286 23.26 -2.42 17.03
C ASP A 286 23.21 -3.85 17.61
N SER A 287 23.11 -4.86 16.74
CA SER A 287 23.20 -6.29 17.09
C SER A 287 22.09 -6.82 18.01
N PHE A 288 20.95 -6.13 18.10
CA PHE A 288 19.72 -6.69 18.67
C PHE A 288 18.73 -7.04 17.55
N SER A 289 17.66 -7.77 17.86
CA SER A 289 16.63 -8.10 16.87
C SER A 289 15.31 -7.42 17.22
N ALA A 290 14.60 -6.93 16.21
CA ALA A 290 13.32 -6.25 16.39
C ALA A 290 12.36 -6.52 15.23
N PHE A 291 11.06 -6.29 15.47
CA PHE A 291 10.09 -6.22 14.39
C PHE A 291 10.34 -4.98 13.54
N ALA A 292 10.39 -5.15 12.23
CA ALA A 292 10.60 -4.08 11.28
C ALA A 292 9.62 -4.19 10.12
N GLN A 293 9.09 -3.04 9.70
CA GLN A 293 8.31 -2.93 8.47
C GLN A 293 9.23 -2.98 7.26
N VAL A 294 8.99 -3.95 6.39
CA VAL A 294 9.65 -4.10 5.11
C VAL A 294 8.58 -3.94 4.03
N ASN A 295 8.77 -2.91 3.22
CA ASN A 295 7.96 -2.66 2.05
C ASN A 295 8.68 -3.22 0.83
N THR A 296 8.01 -3.41 -0.29
CA THR A 296 8.68 -3.68 -1.56
C THR A 296 7.71 -3.35 -2.67
N MET A 297 8.25 -2.83 -3.76
CA MET A 297 7.53 -2.76 -5.01
C MET A 297 8.31 -3.54 -6.07
N MET A 298 7.65 -4.55 -6.63
CA MET A 298 8.17 -5.32 -7.76
C MET A 298 7.44 -4.89 -9.03
N VAL A 299 8.19 -4.51 -10.06
CA VAL A 299 7.62 -4.22 -11.38
C VAL A 299 7.59 -5.51 -12.20
N ALA A 300 6.40 -5.91 -12.64
CA ALA A 300 6.20 -7.02 -13.56
C ALA A 300 5.89 -6.46 -14.96
N THR A 301 6.75 -6.72 -15.94
CA THR A 301 6.50 -6.39 -17.35
C THR A 301 5.56 -7.42 -17.98
N LEU A 302 4.68 -6.97 -18.86
CA LEU A 302 3.67 -7.81 -19.52
C LEU A 302 3.70 -7.58 -21.04
N PRO A 303 3.31 -8.57 -21.87
CA PRO A 303 3.02 -9.95 -21.49
C PRO A 303 4.27 -10.78 -21.17
N THR A 304 5.44 -10.30 -21.59
CA THR A 304 6.71 -10.99 -21.42
C THR A 304 7.48 -10.40 -20.26
N ARG A 305 8.41 -11.20 -19.71
CA ARG A 305 9.36 -10.76 -18.69
C ARG A 305 10.54 -10.00 -19.27
N ASP A 306 10.39 -9.44 -20.47
CA ASP A 306 11.48 -8.79 -21.19
C ASP A 306 11.78 -7.43 -20.59
N GLU A 307 13.06 -7.07 -20.59
CA GLU A 307 13.47 -5.74 -20.15
C GLU A 307 12.88 -4.64 -21.06
N PRO A 308 12.35 -3.55 -20.49
CA PRO A 308 11.84 -2.45 -21.28
C PRO A 308 12.94 -1.78 -22.10
N LYS A 309 12.70 -1.63 -23.40
CA LYS A 309 13.64 -0.96 -24.29
C LYS A 309 13.76 0.54 -23.94
N PRO A 310 14.96 1.14 -24.02
CA PRO A 310 15.13 2.58 -23.83
C PRO A 310 14.21 3.41 -24.75
N GLY A 311 13.69 4.53 -24.23
CA GLY A 311 12.82 5.45 -24.99
C GLY A 311 11.40 4.92 -25.24
N THR A 312 11.01 3.81 -24.61
CA THR A 312 9.62 3.31 -24.67
C THR A 312 8.81 3.82 -23.49
N PHE A 313 7.49 3.96 -23.69
CA PHE A 313 6.55 4.26 -22.62
C PHE A 313 6.67 3.28 -21.44
N MET A 314 6.86 1.98 -21.72
CA MET A 314 7.07 0.99 -20.66
C MET A 314 8.32 1.30 -19.81
N ARG A 315 9.43 1.74 -20.43
CA ARG A 315 10.64 2.10 -19.69
C ARG A 315 10.43 3.34 -18.82
N GLU A 316 9.71 4.34 -19.32
CA GLU A 316 9.36 5.54 -18.55
C GLU A 316 8.48 5.19 -17.34
N ALA A 317 7.49 4.32 -17.53
CA ALA A 317 6.63 3.83 -16.45
C ALA A 317 7.43 3.04 -15.40
N CYS A 318 8.35 2.16 -15.83
CA CYS A 318 9.25 1.46 -14.92
C CYS A 318 10.15 2.43 -14.15
N ALA A 319 10.70 3.46 -14.80
CA ALA A 319 11.54 4.46 -14.14
C ALA A 319 10.75 5.26 -13.09
N LEU A 320 9.51 5.67 -13.40
CA LEU A 320 8.64 6.32 -12.42
C LEU A 320 8.31 5.40 -11.24
N ALA A 321 8.02 4.13 -11.50
CA ALA A 321 7.83 3.16 -10.43
C ALA A 321 9.11 2.98 -9.59
N GLU A 322 10.28 2.86 -10.20
CA GLU A 322 11.57 2.81 -9.49
C GLU A 322 11.79 4.05 -8.60
N ASP A 323 11.44 5.25 -9.09
CA ASP A 323 11.54 6.52 -8.34
C ASP A 323 10.59 6.56 -7.14
N LEU A 324 9.33 6.18 -7.34
CA LEU A 324 8.35 6.05 -6.25
C LEU A 324 8.78 4.99 -5.23
N ASN A 325 9.36 3.87 -5.69
CA ASN A 325 9.93 2.85 -4.80
C ASN A 325 11.07 3.42 -3.96
N ARG A 326 11.91 4.31 -4.50
CA ARG A 326 12.98 4.96 -3.72
C ARG A 326 12.42 5.80 -2.57
N LEU A 327 11.28 6.45 -2.76
CA LEU A 327 10.61 7.23 -1.72
C LEU A 327 9.94 6.37 -0.64
N VAL A 328 9.57 5.13 -0.95
CA VAL A 328 9.17 4.14 0.07
C VAL A 328 10.27 3.99 1.12
N TRP A 329 11.54 4.12 0.72
CA TRP A 329 12.71 3.95 1.58
C TRP A 329 13.25 5.23 2.21
N ALA A 330 13.07 6.38 1.56
CA ALA A 330 13.72 7.62 1.95
C ALA A 330 13.11 8.26 3.21
N ILE A 331 11.84 7.97 3.49
CA ILE A 331 11.07 8.62 4.56
C ILE A 331 10.63 7.55 5.55
N LYS A 332 11.43 7.41 6.61
CA LYS A 332 11.21 6.52 7.75
C LYS A 332 11.77 7.14 9.04
#